data_AF-A0A2E0PUZ0-F1
#
_entry.id   AF-A0A2E0PUZ0-F1
#
_cell.length_a   1.000
_cell.length_b   1.000
_cell.length_c   1.000
_cell.angle_alpha   90.00
_cell.angle_beta   90.00
_cell.angle_gamma   90.00
#
_symmetry.space_group_name_H-M   'P 1'
#
loop_
_entity.id
_entity.type
_entity.pdbx_description
1 polymer ?
#
loop_
_entity_poly.entity_id
_entity_poly.type
_entity_poly.pdbx_seq_one_letter_code
_entity_poly.pdbx_strand_id
1 'polypeptide(L)'
;MVKLYTGNHLKLIGISDLITIIQMAGEQANLKIKINNNLSEGLFIFIDEFSSGHELRELAKQKRFKSLKYVLICTEFETDNFSGLSFNEFEKPQIGLSRLIRILGSLLFWTPKVLRTSRILGKITAIGGLLIIAPFLVVQRCKNFQEIVSSISDLKRRIYMKARRLGYERFKALADLKLTIHPMTSGIEADVILPTIENFEQPKKGNIKVSGTETIYRLKQCDEFKNLIEQRNMDSKFDYNGTINFDLVEQTQPYRFAYQPAQSEKWNKSNPVKIWRDIYYHRALPILDKKFQDHPIEDIAITKGEFFKDEYDRQLIAEKLQGYSALAAAVNSKIFSEIKKLEEL
;
A
#
# COMPACT_ATOMS: atom_id res chain seq x y z
N MET A 1 11.04 -15.77 -19.74
CA MET A 1 11.28 -14.47 -19.06
C MET A 1 10.02 -14.04 -18.30
N VAL A 2 10.13 -13.81 -17.00
CA VAL A 2 9.05 -13.32 -16.12
C VAL A 2 8.75 -11.83 -16.37
N LYS A 3 7.47 -11.51 -16.48
CA LYS A 3 6.98 -10.17 -16.84
C LYS A 3 6.17 -9.57 -15.70
N LEU A 4 6.35 -8.29 -15.41
CA LEU A 4 5.51 -7.53 -14.49
C LEU A 4 4.45 -6.77 -15.31
N TYR A 5 3.18 -7.11 -15.12
CA TYR A 5 2.06 -6.43 -15.77
C TYR A 5 1.59 -5.25 -14.91
N THR A 6 1.56 -4.07 -15.50
CA THR A 6 1.14 -2.82 -14.85
C THR A 6 -0.07 -2.18 -15.52
N GLY A 7 -0.62 -2.77 -16.60
CA GLY A 7 -1.76 -2.24 -17.34
C GLY A 7 -3.07 -2.13 -16.54
N ASN A 8 -3.18 -2.84 -15.41
CA ASN A 8 -4.32 -2.75 -14.49
C ASN A 8 -4.27 -1.50 -13.60
N HIS A 9 -3.13 -0.82 -13.53
CA HIS A 9 -2.94 0.41 -12.74
C HIS A 9 -3.13 1.64 -13.61
N LEU A 10 -3.89 2.63 -13.12
CA LEU A 10 -4.06 3.90 -13.87
C LEU A 10 -2.82 4.79 -13.75
N LYS A 11 -2.17 4.78 -12.58
CA LYS A 11 -1.01 5.60 -12.28
C LYS A 11 0.06 4.73 -11.62
N LEU A 12 1.23 4.64 -12.24
CA LEU A 12 2.34 3.85 -11.69
C LEU A 12 2.94 4.45 -10.41
N ILE A 13 2.73 5.75 -10.16
CA ILE A 13 3.27 6.41 -8.97
C ILE A 13 2.85 5.71 -7.67
N GLY A 14 1.59 5.23 -7.60
CA GLY A 14 1.04 4.54 -6.43
C GLY A 14 1.60 3.15 -6.18
N ILE A 15 2.30 2.56 -7.15
CA ILE A 15 2.89 1.21 -7.06
C ILE A 15 4.38 1.17 -7.37
N SER A 16 5.02 2.33 -7.53
CA SER A 16 6.43 2.45 -7.91
C SER A 16 7.37 1.78 -6.91
N ASP A 17 7.12 1.97 -5.61
CA ASP A 17 7.83 1.29 -4.52
C ASP A 17 7.71 -0.24 -4.64
N LEU A 18 6.51 -0.73 -4.92
CA LEU A 18 6.24 -2.17 -5.04
C LEU A 18 6.92 -2.77 -6.26
N ILE A 19 6.90 -2.08 -7.41
CA ILE A 19 7.64 -2.48 -8.61
C ILE A 19 9.12 -2.63 -8.27
N THR A 20 9.70 -1.65 -7.59
CA THR A 20 11.12 -1.65 -7.19
C THR A 20 11.43 -2.83 -6.27
N ILE A 21 10.62 -3.03 -5.22
CA ILE A 21 10.75 -4.16 -4.29
C ILE A 21 10.74 -5.50 -5.03
N ILE A 22 9.78 -5.71 -5.93
CA ILE A 22 9.63 -6.97 -6.67
C ILE A 22 10.82 -7.21 -7.58
N GLN A 23 11.29 -6.19 -8.30
CA GLN A 23 12.43 -6.30 -9.19
C GLN A 23 13.72 -6.60 -8.43
N MET A 24 14.00 -5.88 -7.35
CA MET A 24 15.18 -6.13 -6.51
C MET A 24 15.15 -7.52 -5.88
N ALA A 25 14.01 -7.95 -5.35
CA ALA A 25 13.86 -9.26 -4.75
C ALA A 25 14.03 -10.39 -5.79
N GLY A 26 13.54 -10.17 -7.02
CA GLY A 26 13.77 -11.06 -8.15
C GLY A 26 15.24 -11.12 -8.56
N GLU A 27 15.91 -9.97 -8.69
CA GLU A 27 17.33 -9.88 -9.04
C GLU A 27 18.23 -10.56 -8.00
N GLN A 28 17.96 -10.35 -6.71
CA GLN A 28 18.63 -11.05 -5.61
C GLN A 28 18.50 -12.58 -5.72
N ALA A 29 17.39 -13.06 -6.28
CA ALA A 29 17.11 -14.47 -6.53
C ALA A 29 17.50 -14.94 -7.96
N ASN A 30 18.30 -14.17 -8.69
CA ASN A 30 18.73 -14.45 -10.07
C ASN A 30 17.56 -14.59 -11.08
N LEU A 31 16.44 -13.89 -10.84
CA LEU A 31 15.28 -13.85 -11.73
C LEU A 31 15.06 -12.43 -12.27
N LYS A 32 15.32 -12.24 -13.57
CA LYS A 32 15.13 -10.94 -14.22
C LYS A 32 13.65 -10.67 -14.51
N ILE A 33 13.10 -9.64 -13.86
CA ILE A 33 11.70 -9.21 -14.02
C ILE A 33 11.65 -7.90 -14.81
N LYS A 34 10.93 -7.91 -15.94
CA LYS A 34 10.73 -6.70 -16.78
C LYS A 34 9.27 -6.31 -16.84
N ILE A 35 8.99 -5.01 -16.83
CA ILE A 35 7.65 -4.50 -17.10
C ILE A 35 7.27 -4.84 -18.54
N ASN A 36 6.15 -5.52 -18.73
CA ASN A 36 5.60 -5.83 -20.06
C ASN A 36 4.08 -5.99 -19.98
N ASN A 37 3.36 -5.15 -20.72
CA ASN A 37 1.90 -5.14 -20.77
C ASN A 37 1.32 -5.91 -21.96
N ASN A 38 2.18 -6.49 -22.82
CA ASN A 38 1.76 -7.36 -23.91
C ASN A 38 1.61 -8.81 -23.42
N LEU A 39 0.36 -9.22 -23.20
CA LEU A 39 -0.03 -10.55 -22.75
C LEU A 39 -0.01 -11.55 -23.91
N SER A 40 1.18 -11.92 -24.41
CA SER A 40 1.36 -12.88 -25.50
C SER A 40 1.49 -14.34 -25.01
N GLU A 41 2.50 -14.62 -24.19
CA GLU A 41 2.84 -15.95 -23.67
C GLU A 41 3.74 -15.82 -22.42
N GLY A 42 3.78 -16.86 -21.59
CA GLY A 42 4.65 -16.98 -20.42
C GLY A 42 4.03 -16.52 -19.09
N LEU A 43 4.89 -16.20 -18.12
CA LEU A 43 4.49 -15.88 -16.75
C LEU A 43 4.40 -14.37 -16.52
N PHE A 44 3.30 -13.93 -15.93
CA PHE A 44 3.01 -12.54 -15.60
C PHE A 44 2.73 -12.37 -14.11
N ILE A 45 3.45 -11.45 -13.49
CA ILE A 45 3.22 -10.97 -12.13
C ILE A 45 2.26 -9.77 -12.21
N PHE A 46 1.25 -9.77 -11.34
CA PHE A 46 0.29 -8.69 -11.20
C PHE A 46 0.33 -8.16 -9.78
N ILE A 47 0.46 -6.85 -9.64
CA ILE A 47 0.20 -6.15 -8.37
C ILE A 47 -1.31 -5.89 -8.30
N ASP A 48 -1.94 -6.23 -7.19
CA ASP A 48 -3.38 -6.06 -7.05
C ASP A 48 -3.82 -4.60 -7.27
N GLU A 49 -4.75 -4.39 -8.22
CA GLU A 49 -5.54 -3.15 -8.38
C GLU A 49 -6.73 -3.43 -9.35
N PHE A 50 -7.44 -4.53 -9.15
CA PHE A 50 -8.47 -4.97 -10.09
C PHE A 50 -9.81 -4.36 -9.79
N SER A 51 -10.18 -3.28 -10.47
CA SER A 51 -11.49 -2.63 -10.28
C SER A 51 -12.46 -2.87 -11.43
N SER A 52 -12.11 -3.63 -12.48
CA SER A 52 -12.96 -3.83 -13.67
C SER A 52 -13.19 -5.30 -14.02
N GLY A 53 -14.46 -5.72 -14.03
CA GLY A 53 -14.86 -7.05 -14.43
C GLY A 53 -14.70 -7.32 -15.92
N HIS A 54 -14.69 -6.28 -16.76
CA HIS A 54 -14.37 -6.43 -18.18
C HIS A 54 -12.91 -6.84 -18.37
N GLU A 55 -11.99 -6.11 -17.71
CA GLU A 55 -10.56 -6.43 -17.76
C GLU A 55 -10.27 -7.85 -17.28
N LEU A 56 -10.89 -8.28 -16.16
CA LEU A 56 -10.73 -9.64 -15.66
C LEU A 56 -11.28 -10.72 -16.60
N ARG A 57 -12.38 -10.44 -17.31
CA ARG A 57 -12.88 -11.36 -18.34
C ARG A 57 -11.90 -11.50 -19.49
N GLU A 58 -11.28 -10.40 -19.93
CA GLU A 58 -10.25 -10.44 -20.96
C GLU A 58 -8.99 -11.18 -20.49
N LEU A 59 -8.54 -10.96 -19.25
CA LEU A 59 -7.42 -11.71 -18.67
C LEU A 59 -7.74 -13.21 -18.57
N ALA A 60 -8.92 -13.57 -18.07
CA ALA A 60 -9.35 -14.97 -18.02
C ALA A 60 -9.43 -15.60 -19.41
N LYS A 61 -9.94 -14.86 -20.40
CA LYS A 61 -10.01 -15.27 -21.81
C LYS A 61 -8.60 -15.52 -22.34
N GLN A 62 -7.70 -14.56 -22.17
CA GLN A 62 -6.31 -14.68 -22.62
C GLN A 62 -5.61 -15.86 -21.96
N LYS A 63 -5.75 -16.07 -20.65
CA LYS A 63 -5.18 -17.23 -19.96
C LYS A 63 -5.71 -18.58 -20.45
N ARG A 64 -6.95 -18.64 -20.92
CA ARG A 64 -7.51 -19.87 -21.50
C ARG A 64 -6.98 -20.15 -22.91
N PHE A 65 -6.79 -19.11 -23.72
CA PHE A 65 -6.38 -19.25 -25.12
C PHE A 65 -4.86 -19.20 -25.34
N LYS A 66 -4.11 -18.67 -24.38
CA LYS A 66 -2.66 -18.53 -24.40
C LYS A 66 -2.14 -19.28 -23.18
N SER A 67 -1.02 -19.99 -23.31
CA SER A 67 -0.37 -20.66 -22.18
C SER A 67 0.24 -19.61 -21.23
N LEU A 68 -0.61 -18.91 -20.48
CA LEU A 68 -0.24 -17.84 -19.55
C LEU A 68 -0.32 -18.35 -18.13
N LYS A 69 0.68 -17.98 -17.33
CA LYS A 69 0.70 -18.18 -15.88
C LYS A 69 0.61 -16.83 -15.20
N TYR A 70 -0.20 -16.74 -14.15
CA TYR A 70 -0.46 -15.51 -13.40
C TYR A 70 -0.01 -15.67 -11.95
N VAL A 71 0.86 -14.76 -11.52
CA VAL A 71 1.24 -14.59 -10.12
C VAL A 71 0.57 -13.33 -9.60
N LEU A 72 -0.20 -13.44 -8.51
CA LEU A 72 -0.85 -12.30 -7.86
C LEU A 72 -0.02 -11.85 -6.66
N ILE A 73 0.33 -10.58 -6.59
CA ILE A 73 0.91 -9.93 -5.42
C ILE A 73 -0.17 -9.09 -4.74
N CYS A 74 -0.51 -9.50 -3.53
CA CYS A 74 -1.48 -8.82 -2.67
C CYS A 74 -0.78 -7.69 -1.92
N THR A 75 -1.32 -6.49 -2.02
CA THR A 75 -0.73 -5.28 -1.42
C THR A 75 -1.62 -4.65 -0.37
N GLU A 76 -2.89 -5.05 -0.29
CA GLU A 76 -3.84 -4.44 0.63
C GLU A 76 -4.31 -5.36 1.74
N PHE A 77 -4.66 -4.73 2.87
CA PHE A 77 -5.25 -5.40 4.01
C PHE A 77 -6.75 -5.58 3.82
N GLU A 78 -7.21 -6.83 3.93
CA GLU A 78 -8.62 -7.11 4.06
C GLU A 78 -9.14 -6.56 5.40
N THR A 79 -10.01 -5.56 5.32
CA THR A 79 -10.75 -5.02 6.47
C THR A 79 -12.15 -5.61 6.45
N ASP A 80 -12.55 -6.27 7.54
CA ASP A 80 -13.94 -6.66 7.74
C ASP A 80 -14.76 -5.48 8.26
N ASN A 81 -15.91 -5.28 7.63
CA ASN A 81 -16.82 -4.18 7.93
C ASN A 81 -18.26 -4.65 7.80
N PHE A 82 -19.17 -3.82 8.32
CA PHE A 82 -20.61 -4.05 8.19
C PHE A 82 -21.07 -4.19 6.71
N SER A 83 -20.35 -3.58 5.77
CA SER A 83 -20.59 -3.69 4.32
C SER A 83 -20.02 -4.97 3.68
N GLY A 84 -19.50 -5.90 4.50
CA GLY A 84 -18.65 -7.03 4.12
C GLY A 84 -17.18 -6.65 3.99
N LEU A 85 -16.34 -7.60 3.56
CA LEU A 85 -14.91 -7.39 3.33
C LEU A 85 -14.65 -6.25 2.32
N SER A 86 -13.64 -5.43 2.60
CA SER A 86 -13.13 -4.36 1.74
C SER A 86 -11.63 -4.17 1.97
N PHE A 87 -11.01 -3.24 1.26
CA PHE A 87 -9.63 -2.83 1.52
C PHE A 87 -9.61 -1.44 2.16
N ASN A 88 -8.78 -1.25 3.19
CA ASN A 88 -8.50 0.05 3.82
C ASN A 88 -9.74 0.87 4.25
N GLU A 89 -10.83 0.19 4.62
CA GLU A 89 -12.01 0.84 5.20
C GLU A 89 -11.94 0.71 6.73
N PHE A 90 -11.37 1.70 7.41
CA PHE A 90 -11.17 1.63 8.86
C PHE A 90 -12.37 2.18 9.67
N GLU A 91 -13.32 2.84 9.04
CA GLU A 91 -14.47 3.44 9.74
C GLU A 91 -15.76 2.69 9.45
N LYS A 92 -16.56 2.43 10.50
CA LYS A 92 -17.85 1.74 10.38
C LYS A 92 -18.88 2.69 9.73
N PRO A 93 -19.33 2.44 8.49
CA PRO A 93 -20.39 3.25 7.90
C PRO A 93 -21.74 2.92 8.56
N GLN A 94 -22.70 3.84 8.44
CA GLN A 94 -24.10 3.54 8.76
C GLN A 94 -24.64 2.41 7.87
N ILE A 95 -25.56 1.60 8.41
CA ILE A 95 -26.15 0.42 7.75
C ILE A 95 -26.69 0.75 6.35
N GLY A 96 -27.44 1.84 6.19
CA GLY A 96 -27.99 2.24 4.89
C GLY A 96 -26.91 2.57 3.85
N LEU A 97 -25.91 3.36 4.26
CA LEU A 97 -24.78 3.74 3.41
C LEU A 97 -23.95 2.52 2.98
N SER A 98 -23.81 1.53 3.85
CA SER A 98 -23.07 0.29 3.56
C SER A 98 -23.66 -0.50 2.38
N ARG A 99 -25.01 -0.60 2.29
CA ARG A 99 -25.71 -1.29 1.20
C ARG A 99 -25.56 -0.52 -0.11
N LEU A 100 -25.69 0.80 -0.06
CA LEU A 100 -25.50 1.67 -1.21
C LEU A 100 -24.08 1.54 -1.78
N ILE A 101 -23.06 1.62 -0.92
CA ILE A 101 -21.65 1.43 -1.28
C ILE A 101 -21.42 0.10 -1.99
N ARG A 102 -22.03 -0.99 -1.50
CA ARG A 102 -21.92 -2.33 -2.12
C ARG A 102 -22.55 -2.39 -3.51
N ILE A 103 -23.73 -1.81 -3.68
CA ILE A 103 -24.43 -1.75 -4.97
C ILE A 103 -23.61 -0.90 -5.96
N LEU A 104 -23.21 0.31 -5.56
CA LEU A 104 -22.41 1.20 -6.39
C LEU A 104 -21.04 0.61 -6.73
N GLY A 105 -20.40 -0.09 -5.80
CA GLY A 105 -19.13 -0.79 -6.04
C GLY A 105 -19.27 -1.90 -7.07
N SER A 106 -20.38 -2.65 -7.03
CA SER A 106 -20.70 -3.68 -8.01
C SER A 106 -20.98 -3.08 -9.40
N LEU A 107 -21.75 -1.98 -9.45
CA LEU A 107 -22.02 -1.25 -10.70
C LEU A 107 -20.72 -0.70 -11.30
N LEU A 108 -19.88 -0.07 -10.47
CA LEU A 108 -18.57 0.41 -10.88
C LEU A 108 -17.76 -0.75 -11.47
N PHE A 109 -17.66 -1.88 -10.75
CA PHE A 109 -16.92 -3.07 -11.18
C PHE A 109 -17.34 -3.55 -12.57
N TRP A 110 -18.63 -3.62 -12.87
CA TRP A 110 -19.14 -4.06 -14.17
C TRP A 110 -19.04 -3.00 -15.28
N THR A 111 -18.86 -1.73 -14.93
CA THR A 111 -18.70 -0.65 -15.91
C THR A 111 -17.36 -0.79 -16.65
N PRO A 112 -17.33 -0.86 -17.99
CA PRO A 112 -16.09 -0.94 -18.76
C PRO A 112 -15.14 0.24 -18.50
N LYS A 113 -13.82 0.00 -18.46
CA LYS A 113 -12.79 1.01 -18.18
C LYS A 113 -12.88 2.22 -19.12
N VAL A 114 -13.13 1.96 -20.42
CA VAL A 114 -13.29 2.99 -21.46
C VAL A 114 -14.40 4.00 -21.12
N LEU A 115 -15.52 3.53 -20.55
CA LEU A 115 -16.63 4.40 -20.17
C LEU A 115 -16.27 5.25 -18.95
N ARG A 116 -15.55 4.69 -17.98
CA ARG A 116 -15.08 5.41 -16.77
C ARG A 116 -14.09 6.53 -17.11
N THR A 117 -13.25 6.33 -18.11
CA THR A 117 -12.21 7.29 -18.51
C THR A 117 -12.69 8.30 -19.56
N SER A 118 -13.86 8.09 -20.16
CA SER A 118 -14.41 9.01 -21.15
C SER A 118 -14.79 10.35 -20.51
N ARG A 119 -14.48 11.47 -21.18
CA ARG A 119 -14.77 12.83 -20.66
C ARG A 119 -16.27 13.10 -20.48
N ILE A 120 -17.11 12.53 -21.35
CA ILE A 120 -18.56 12.78 -21.35
C ILE A 120 -19.27 11.80 -20.42
N LEU A 121 -19.05 10.49 -20.61
CA LEU A 121 -19.72 9.48 -19.78
C LEU A 121 -19.21 9.52 -18.33
N GLY A 122 -17.94 9.86 -18.11
CA GLY A 122 -17.39 10.11 -16.79
C GLY A 122 -18.13 11.23 -16.04
N LYS A 123 -18.47 12.33 -16.72
CA LYS A 123 -19.29 13.42 -16.15
C LYS A 123 -20.70 12.97 -15.84
N ILE A 124 -21.34 12.19 -16.73
CA ILE A 124 -22.68 11.65 -16.50
C ILE A 124 -22.71 10.72 -15.29
N THR A 125 -21.73 9.82 -15.15
CA THR A 125 -21.61 8.96 -13.97
C THR A 125 -21.33 9.74 -12.70
N ALA A 126 -20.56 10.84 -12.78
CA ALA A 126 -20.30 11.70 -11.63
C ALA A 126 -21.57 12.45 -11.19
N ILE A 127 -22.35 12.98 -12.13
CA ILE A 127 -23.64 13.65 -11.86
C ILE A 127 -24.64 12.64 -11.27
N GLY A 128 -24.78 11.46 -11.87
CA GLY A 128 -25.64 10.41 -11.35
C GLY A 128 -25.24 9.96 -9.94
N GLY A 129 -23.94 9.81 -9.68
CA GLY A 129 -23.40 9.55 -8.35
C GLY A 129 -23.76 10.67 -7.36
N LEU A 130 -23.58 11.93 -7.74
CA LEU A 130 -23.96 13.10 -6.93
C LEU A 130 -25.44 13.09 -6.57
N LEU A 131 -26.33 12.79 -7.54
CA LEU A 131 -27.78 12.71 -7.30
C LEU A 131 -28.14 11.58 -6.33
N ILE A 132 -27.47 10.44 -6.41
CA ILE A 132 -27.65 9.31 -5.50
C ILE A 132 -27.15 9.64 -4.07
N ILE A 133 -26.10 10.46 -3.98
CA ILE A 133 -25.43 10.82 -2.73
C ILE A 133 -26.05 12.06 -2.08
N ALA A 134 -26.74 12.91 -2.85
CA ALA A 134 -27.33 14.16 -2.40
C ALA A 134 -28.26 14.01 -1.17
N PRO A 135 -29.16 13.01 -1.09
CA PRO A 135 -29.98 12.79 0.10
C PRO A 135 -29.14 12.53 1.36
N PHE A 136 -28.00 11.86 1.20
CA PHE A 136 -27.08 11.59 2.30
C PHE A 136 -26.30 12.84 2.76
N LEU A 137 -25.86 13.66 1.81
CA LEU A 137 -25.22 14.95 2.11
C LEU A 137 -26.16 15.89 2.87
N VAL A 138 -27.45 15.89 2.52
CA VAL A 138 -28.50 16.63 3.23
C VAL A 138 -28.69 16.09 4.66
N VAL A 139 -28.69 14.77 4.85
CA VAL A 139 -28.84 14.13 6.18
C VAL A 139 -27.62 14.37 7.08
N GLN A 140 -26.40 14.39 6.53
CA GLN A 140 -25.19 14.62 7.33
C GLN A 140 -25.02 16.07 7.83
N ARG A 141 -25.93 16.99 7.47
CA ARG A 141 -25.87 18.41 7.88
C ARG A 141 -24.47 19.03 7.65
N CYS A 142 -23.82 18.69 6.54
CA CYS A 142 -22.53 19.29 6.18
C CYS A 142 -22.71 20.81 6.14
N LYS A 143 -21.95 21.54 6.95
CA LYS A 143 -22.18 22.98 7.18
C LYS A 143 -21.42 23.84 6.17
N ASN A 144 -20.41 23.28 5.50
CA ASN A 144 -19.60 23.98 4.50
C ASN A 144 -19.29 23.10 3.28
N PHE A 145 -18.85 23.74 2.20
CA PHE A 145 -18.54 23.08 0.93
C PHE A 145 -17.35 22.11 1.03
N GLN A 146 -16.38 22.38 1.91
CA GLN A 146 -15.20 21.53 2.09
C GLN A 146 -15.58 20.17 2.69
N GLU A 147 -16.46 20.14 3.69
CA GLU A 147 -17.01 18.91 4.27
C GLU A 147 -17.77 18.09 3.23
N ILE A 148 -18.53 18.74 2.35
CA ILE A 148 -19.25 18.07 1.25
C ILE A 148 -18.24 17.41 0.29
N VAL A 149 -17.21 18.15 -0.14
CA VAL A 149 -16.18 17.64 -1.05
C VAL A 149 -15.43 16.46 -0.42
N SER A 150 -15.05 16.57 0.85
CA SER A 150 -14.40 15.47 1.60
C SER A 150 -15.30 14.25 1.65
N SER A 151 -16.58 14.41 2.02
CA SER A 151 -17.55 13.32 2.12
C SER A 151 -17.78 12.61 0.78
N ILE A 152 -17.85 13.35 -0.32
CA ILE A 152 -17.94 12.79 -1.67
C ILE A 152 -16.67 12.01 -2.04
N SER A 153 -15.49 12.58 -1.72
CA SER A 153 -14.20 11.93 -1.97
C SER A 153 -14.09 10.60 -1.21
N ASP A 154 -14.46 10.60 0.07
CA ASP A 154 -14.45 9.40 0.91
C ASP A 154 -15.43 8.34 0.41
N LEU A 155 -16.62 8.75 0.00
CA LEU A 155 -17.61 7.82 -0.55
C LEU A 155 -17.13 7.21 -1.87
N LYS A 156 -16.56 8.02 -2.77
CA LYS A 156 -15.95 7.54 -4.02
C LYS A 156 -14.84 6.53 -3.72
N ARG A 157 -13.99 6.80 -2.73
CA ARG A 157 -12.94 5.88 -2.29
C ARG A 157 -13.53 4.54 -1.81
N ARG A 158 -14.55 4.55 -0.95
CA ARG A 158 -15.21 3.32 -0.45
C ARG A 158 -15.83 2.50 -1.58
N ILE A 159 -16.53 3.15 -2.51
CA ILE A 159 -17.11 2.50 -3.71
C ILE A 159 -16.00 1.82 -4.54
N TYR A 160 -14.89 2.52 -4.77
CA TYR A 160 -13.75 1.99 -5.51
C TYR A 160 -13.07 0.82 -4.77
N MET A 161 -12.87 0.91 -3.46
CA MET A 161 -12.31 -0.19 -2.65
C MET A 161 -13.18 -1.45 -2.71
N LYS A 162 -14.51 -1.32 -2.69
CA LYS A 162 -15.42 -2.46 -2.92
C LYS A 162 -15.31 -3.05 -4.31
N ALA A 163 -15.26 -2.21 -5.35
CA ALA A 163 -15.03 -2.70 -6.71
C ALA A 163 -13.68 -3.42 -6.84
N ARG A 164 -12.64 -2.91 -6.17
CA ARG A 164 -11.31 -3.52 -6.10
C ARG A 164 -11.34 -4.87 -5.38
N ARG A 165 -12.04 -4.99 -4.25
CA ARG A 165 -12.24 -6.26 -3.52
C ARG A 165 -12.90 -7.34 -4.37
N LEU A 166 -13.94 -6.97 -5.13
CA LEU A 166 -14.61 -7.88 -6.06
C LEU A 166 -13.67 -8.35 -7.17
N GLY A 167 -12.87 -7.44 -7.74
CA GLY A 167 -11.92 -7.82 -8.76
C GLY A 167 -10.76 -8.64 -8.22
N TYR A 168 -10.31 -8.36 -6.99
CA TYR A 168 -9.33 -9.17 -6.29
C TYR A 168 -9.79 -10.62 -6.13
N GLU A 169 -10.99 -10.90 -5.61
CA GLU A 169 -11.48 -12.29 -5.49
C GLU A 169 -11.49 -13.01 -6.82
N ARG A 170 -11.94 -12.31 -7.87
CA ARG A 170 -12.03 -12.90 -9.19
C ARG A 170 -10.67 -13.16 -9.80
N PHE A 171 -9.70 -12.26 -9.62
CA PHE A 171 -8.33 -12.49 -10.11
C PHE A 171 -7.60 -13.55 -9.29
N LYS A 172 -7.83 -13.60 -7.97
CA LYS A 172 -7.29 -14.63 -7.09
C LYS A 172 -7.67 -16.04 -7.57
N ALA A 173 -8.89 -16.23 -8.04
CA ALA A 173 -9.33 -17.49 -8.66
C ALA A 173 -8.66 -17.79 -10.02
N LEU A 174 -8.01 -16.80 -10.65
CA LEU A 174 -7.24 -16.96 -11.89
C LEU A 174 -5.74 -17.11 -11.64
N ALA A 175 -5.23 -16.84 -10.44
CA ALA A 175 -3.81 -16.86 -10.13
C ALA A 175 -3.33 -18.31 -9.93
N ASP A 176 -2.16 -18.63 -10.48
CA ASP A 176 -1.48 -19.91 -10.23
C ASP A 176 -0.65 -19.87 -8.94
N LEU A 177 -0.19 -18.67 -8.57
CA LEU A 177 0.53 -18.41 -7.32
C LEU A 177 0.04 -17.10 -6.72
N LYS A 178 -0.17 -17.09 -5.41
CA LYS A 178 -0.52 -15.90 -4.63
C LYS A 178 0.63 -15.59 -3.69
N LEU A 179 1.09 -14.35 -3.72
CA LEU A 179 2.10 -13.80 -2.84
C LEU A 179 1.52 -12.56 -2.14
N THR A 180 2.14 -12.15 -1.05
CA THR A 180 1.81 -10.90 -0.34
C THR A 180 3.08 -10.10 -0.06
N ILE A 181 2.95 -8.79 0.14
CA ILE A 181 4.02 -7.94 0.70
C ILE A 181 3.72 -7.59 2.17
N HIS A 182 2.48 -7.85 2.61
CA HIS A 182 2.02 -7.60 3.97
C HIS A 182 1.54 -8.92 4.60
N PRO A 183 2.25 -9.48 5.59
CA PRO A 183 1.73 -10.60 6.37
C PRO A 183 0.50 -10.16 7.15
N MET A 184 -0.55 -10.98 7.15
CA MET A 184 -1.63 -10.82 8.10
C MET A 184 -1.20 -11.52 9.39
N THR A 185 -0.65 -10.75 10.36
CA THR A 185 -0.34 -11.17 11.75
C THR A 185 0.71 -12.28 11.96
N SER A 186 1.74 -11.97 12.76
CA SER A 186 2.68 -12.81 13.55
C SER A 186 3.23 -14.16 13.04
N GLY A 187 2.91 -14.58 11.83
CA GLY A 187 3.55 -15.68 11.13
C GLY A 187 3.95 -15.17 9.75
N ILE A 188 5.25 -15.11 9.47
CA ILE A 188 5.69 -14.97 8.09
C ILE A 188 5.30 -16.27 7.40
N GLU A 189 4.11 -16.30 6.79
CA GLU A 189 3.76 -17.37 5.86
C GLU A 189 4.82 -17.41 4.76
N ALA A 190 5.05 -18.59 4.16
CA ALA A 190 6.10 -18.83 3.18
C ALA A 190 6.01 -17.98 1.88
N ASP A 191 4.98 -17.12 1.78
CA ASP A 191 4.56 -16.43 0.56
C ASP A 191 4.63 -14.89 0.68
N VAL A 192 5.43 -14.38 1.63
CA VAL A 192 5.64 -12.94 1.82
C VAL A 192 6.93 -12.48 1.13
N ILE A 193 6.83 -11.60 0.13
CA ILE A 193 7.99 -10.94 -0.47
C ILE A 193 8.54 -9.93 0.54
N LEU A 194 9.79 -10.12 0.97
CA LEU A 194 10.46 -9.22 1.90
C LEU A 194 11.25 -8.16 1.11
N PRO A 195 11.03 -6.85 1.35
CA PRO A 195 11.81 -5.81 0.70
C PRO A 195 13.32 -5.97 0.94
N THR A 196 14.12 -5.96 -0.12
CA THR A 196 15.59 -6.06 -0.02
C THR A 196 16.21 -4.73 0.41
N ILE A 197 17.17 -4.78 1.33
CA ILE A 197 17.91 -3.61 1.83
C ILE A 197 19.40 -3.89 1.67
N GLU A 198 20.10 -3.07 0.87
CA GLU A 198 21.52 -3.28 0.56
C GLU A 198 22.44 -2.21 1.14
N ASN A 199 21.92 -1.04 1.52
CA ASN A 199 22.75 0.11 1.95
C ASN A 199 21.99 1.01 2.93
N PHE A 200 22.18 0.81 4.23
CA PHE A 200 21.68 1.74 5.25
C PHE A 200 22.84 2.37 6.00
N GLU A 201 23.02 3.67 5.78
CA GLU A 201 23.91 4.50 6.59
C GLU A 201 23.12 5.73 7.03
N GLN A 202 22.72 5.73 8.32
CA GLN A 202 21.91 6.82 8.87
C GLN A 202 22.70 8.14 8.87
N PRO A 203 22.15 9.25 8.37
CA PRO A 203 22.73 10.57 8.52
C PRO A 203 23.00 10.90 10.00
N LYS A 204 24.21 11.36 10.32
CA LYS A 204 24.58 11.74 11.70
C LYS A 204 23.77 12.92 12.23
N LYS A 205 23.34 13.81 11.34
CA LYS A 205 22.51 14.99 11.62
C LYS A 205 21.41 15.06 10.57
N GLY A 206 20.27 15.62 10.93
CA GLY A 206 19.17 15.81 10.00
C GLY A 206 17.84 15.95 10.71
N ASN A 207 16.84 16.36 9.94
CA ASN A 207 15.47 16.53 10.41
C ASN A 207 14.78 15.17 10.59
N ILE A 208 13.64 15.22 11.26
CA ILE A 208 12.64 14.16 11.25
C ILE A 208 11.63 14.53 10.16
N LYS A 209 11.22 13.57 9.34
CA LYS A 209 10.13 13.75 8.36
C LYS A 209 9.01 12.73 8.58
N VAL A 210 7.86 12.98 8.00
CA VAL A 210 6.74 12.05 7.94
C VAL A 210 6.32 11.86 6.48
N SER A 211 5.97 10.63 6.10
CA SER A 211 5.61 10.29 4.72
C SER A 211 4.34 9.43 4.60
N GLY A 212 3.72 9.42 3.42
CA GLY A 212 2.60 8.55 3.08
C GLY A 212 1.21 9.15 3.28
N THR A 213 0.17 8.32 3.30
CA THR A 213 -1.23 8.78 3.29
C THR A 213 -1.60 9.61 4.52
N GLU A 214 -2.14 10.79 4.30
CA GLU A 214 -2.71 11.66 5.33
C GLU A 214 -4.04 11.10 5.85
N THR A 215 -4.20 11.07 7.17
CA THR A 215 -5.47 10.80 7.86
C THR A 215 -5.57 11.71 9.07
N ILE A 216 -6.79 12.03 9.52
CA ILE A 216 -7.02 12.84 10.72
C ILE A 216 -6.25 12.26 11.93
N TYR A 217 -6.27 10.93 12.06
CA TYR A 217 -5.54 10.25 13.13
C TYR A 217 -4.02 10.45 13.02
N ARG A 218 -3.43 10.31 11.83
CA ARG A 218 -1.98 10.55 11.64
C ARG A 218 -1.60 11.99 11.89
N LEU A 219 -2.40 12.95 11.43
CA LEU A 219 -2.15 14.37 11.66
C LEU A 219 -2.10 14.67 13.17
N LYS A 220 -3.08 14.15 13.93
CA LYS A 220 -3.09 14.24 15.40
C LYS A 220 -1.84 13.63 16.03
N GLN A 221 -1.42 12.44 15.58
CA GLN A 221 -0.19 11.81 16.08
C GLN A 221 1.06 12.62 15.75
N CYS A 222 1.14 13.23 14.56
CA CYS A 222 2.22 14.15 14.19
C CYS A 222 2.23 15.40 15.08
N ASP A 223 1.08 16.02 15.34
CA ASP A 223 0.99 17.18 16.25
C ASP A 223 1.47 16.81 17.66
N GLU A 224 1.01 15.68 18.19
CA GLU A 224 1.46 15.15 19.49
C GLU A 224 2.97 14.89 19.51
N PHE A 225 3.52 14.29 18.45
CA PHE A 225 4.94 14.02 18.34
C PHE A 225 5.78 15.31 18.26
N LYS A 226 5.31 16.31 17.51
CA LYS A 226 5.92 17.64 17.42
C LYS A 226 5.98 18.33 18.78
N ASN A 227 4.84 18.36 19.49
CA ASN A 227 4.76 18.98 20.81
C ASN A 227 5.72 18.32 21.80
N LEU A 228 5.91 16.99 21.73
CA LEU A 228 6.86 16.29 22.60
C LEU A 228 8.32 16.63 22.30
N ILE A 229 8.69 16.81 21.03
CA ILE A 229 10.03 17.27 20.62
C ILE A 229 10.32 18.66 21.19
N GLU A 230 9.35 19.57 21.04
CA GLU A 230 9.46 20.95 21.52
C GLU A 230 9.53 20.99 23.05
N GLN A 231 8.67 20.26 23.75
CA GLN A 231 8.67 20.18 25.22
C GLN A 231 9.96 19.61 25.81
N ARG A 232 10.60 18.67 25.10
CA ARG A 232 11.86 18.05 25.54
C ARG A 232 13.11 18.81 25.08
N ASN A 233 12.95 19.94 24.40
CA ASN A 233 14.05 20.72 23.84
C ASN A 233 15.04 19.87 23.02
N MET A 234 14.52 18.95 22.19
CA MET A 234 15.40 18.10 21.38
C MET A 234 15.99 18.88 20.20
N ASP A 235 17.26 18.66 19.90
CA ASP A 235 17.96 19.28 18.74
C ASP A 235 17.38 18.87 17.37
N SER A 236 16.54 17.84 17.33
CA SER A 236 15.98 17.32 16.07
C SER A 236 14.76 18.14 15.64
N LYS A 237 14.83 18.79 14.47
CA LYS A 237 13.69 19.50 13.88
C LYS A 237 12.72 18.51 13.23
N PHE A 238 11.44 18.56 13.58
CA PHE A 238 10.39 17.84 12.86
C PHE A 238 9.82 18.68 11.73
N ASP A 239 10.10 18.27 10.49
CA ASP A 239 9.67 18.95 9.26
C ASP A 239 8.23 18.52 8.90
N TYR A 240 7.29 19.06 9.68
CA TYR A 240 5.85 18.84 9.53
C TYR A 240 5.10 20.15 9.78
N ASN A 241 4.28 20.53 8.80
CA ASN A 241 3.55 21.80 8.74
C ASN A 241 2.03 21.62 8.75
N GLY A 242 1.54 20.49 9.27
CA GLY A 242 0.11 20.17 9.30
C GLY A 242 -0.39 19.33 8.12
N THR A 243 0.47 18.97 7.17
CA THR A 243 0.13 18.05 6.08
C THR A 243 1.23 17.01 5.83
N ILE A 244 0.86 15.87 5.22
CA ILE A 244 1.80 14.80 4.85
C ILE A 244 1.90 14.71 3.33
N ASN A 245 3.07 15.05 2.78
CA ASN A 245 3.32 14.92 1.34
C ASN A 245 3.47 13.44 0.95
N PHE A 246 2.65 13.01 -0.01
CA PHE A 246 2.70 11.64 -0.57
C PHE A 246 3.79 11.50 -1.64
N ASP A 247 4.00 12.54 -2.44
CA ASP A 247 4.96 12.57 -3.55
C ASP A 247 6.37 12.94 -3.06
N LEU A 248 7.02 11.99 -2.38
CA LEU A 248 8.45 12.10 -2.02
C LEU A 248 9.38 11.54 -3.09
N VAL A 249 8.87 11.10 -4.24
CA VAL A 249 9.67 10.50 -5.32
C VAL A 249 10.75 11.48 -5.82
N GLU A 250 10.50 12.79 -5.72
CA GLU A 250 11.48 13.83 -6.08
C GLU A 250 12.40 14.24 -4.91
N GLN A 251 12.12 13.82 -3.67
CA GLN A 251 12.90 14.15 -2.49
C GLN A 251 13.82 12.99 -2.07
N THR A 252 14.87 12.73 -2.84
CA THR A 252 15.94 11.77 -2.46
C THR A 252 16.86 12.30 -1.35
N GLN A 253 16.55 13.46 -0.76
CA GLN A 253 17.39 14.03 0.28
C GLN A 253 17.38 13.15 1.53
N PRO A 254 18.55 12.74 2.04
CA PRO A 254 18.64 11.99 3.27
C PRO A 254 18.12 12.80 4.45
N TYR A 255 17.46 12.13 5.40
CA TYR A 255 17.08 12.71 6.67
C TYR A 255 17.32 11.71 7.80
N ARG A 256 17.43 12.19 9.04
CA ARG A 256 17.93 11.37 10.16
C ARG A 256 16.89 10.33 10.59
N PHE A 257 15.63 10.74 10.67
CA PHE A 257 14.55 9.88 11.12
C PHE A 257 13.26 10.06 10.31
N ALA A 258 12.49 8.99 10.18
CA ALA A 258 11.19 9.01 9.54
C ALA A 258 10.10 8.62 10.56
N TYR A 259 9.26 9.56 10.98
CA TYR A 259 8.13 9.23 11.84
C TYR A 259 7.01 8.57 11.04
N GLN A 260 6.63 7.36 11.45
CA GLN A 260 5.61 6.53 10.81
C GLN A 260 4.47 6.24 11.80
N PRO A 261 3.60 7.23 12.07
CA PRO A 261 2.45 7.00 12.93
C PRO A 261 1.47 6.02 12.28
N ALA A 262 0.78 5.26 13.14
CA ALA A 262 -0.34 4.40 12.78
C ALA A 262 -1.36 5.14 11.88
N GLN A 263 -1.95 4.46 10.89
CA GLN A 263 -2.88 5.14 9.97
C GLN A 263 -4.23 5.45 10.62
N SER A 264 -4.68 4.62 11.56
CA SER A 264 -5.90 4.82 12.34
C SER A 264 -5.83 4.05 13.65
N GLU A 265 -6.76 4.29 14.57
CA GLU A 265 -6.89 3.51 15.81
C GLU A 265 -7.05 2.01 15.56
N LYS A 266 -7.74 1.64 14.49
CA LYS A 266 -8.02 0.23 14.13
C LYS A 266 -6.94 -0.39 13.25
N TRP A 267 -6.25 0.41 12.45
CA TRP A 267 -5.07 0.00 11.73
C TRP A 267 -3.86 0.68 12.33
N ASN A 268 -3.50 0.15 13.49
CA ASN A 268 -2.37 0.61 14.25
C ASN A 268 -1.05 0.06 13.71
N LYS A 269 -1.08 -0.95 12.83
CA LYS A 269 0.08 -1.65 12.28
C LYS A 269 1.06 -0.76 11.50
N SER A 270 2.30 -1.23 11.38
CA SER A 270 3.29 -0.59 10.52
C SER A 270 3.09 -0.96 9.06
N ASN A 271 3.51 -0.06 8.16
CA ASN A 271 3.53 -0.34 6.73
C ASN A 271 4.97 -0.71 6.30
N PRO A 272 5.29 -2.00 6.02
CA PRO A 272 6.64 -2.42 5.65
C PRO A 272 7.18 -1.74 4.39
N VAL A 273 6.33 -1.38 3.42
CA VAL A 273 6.74 -0.64 2.22
C VAL A 273 7.19 0.77 2.58
N LYS A 274 6.51 1.45 3.51
CA LYS A 274 6.92 2.77 3.99
C LYS A 274 8.21 2.72 4.81
N ILE A 275 8.32 1.74 5.73
CA ILE A 275 9.55 1.51 6.50
C ILE A 275 10.72 1.27 5.53
N TRP A 276 10.54 0.38 4.55
CA TRP A 276 11.55 0.11 3.53
C TRP A 276 11.90 1.38 2.75
N ARG A 277 10.91 2.15 2.29
CA ARG A 277 11.13 3.39 1.54
C ARG A 277 11.99 4.38 2.31
N ASP A 278 11.70 4.57 3.60
CA ASP A 278 12.45 5.47 4.47
C ASP A 278 13.92 5.04 4.62
N ILE A 279 14.15 3.73 4.77
CA ILE A 279 15.50 3.17 4.85
C ILE A 279 16.22 3.29 3.51
N TYR A 280 15.56 2.88 2.42
CA TYR A 280 16.16 2.71 1.09
C TYR A 280 16.40 4.04 0.37
N TYR A 281 15.39 4.89 0.23
CA TYR A 281 15.52 6.15 -0.51
C TYR A 281 16.07 7.28 0.35
N HIS A 282 15.70 7.30 1.63
CA HIS A 282 15.97 8.45 2.49
C HIS A 282 17.05 8.20 3.54
N ARG A 283 17.56 6.96 3.64
CA ARG A 283 18.55 6.54 4.64
C ARG A 283 18.13 6.90 6.07
N ALA A 284 16.83 6.98 6.31
CA ALA A 284 16.26 7.46 7.56
C ALA A 284 15.96 6.27 8.47
N LEU A 285 16.25 6.43 9.77
CA LEU A 285 15.84 5.44 10.76
C LEU A 285 14.34 5.63 11.06
N PRO A 286 13.48 4.64 10.80
CA PRO A 286 12.05 4.79 11.03
C PRO A 286 11.73 4.81 12.53
N ILE A 287 10.81 5.70 12.91
CA ILE A 287 10.25 5.83 14.27
C ILE A 287 8.79 5.38 14.21
N LEU A 288 8.45 4.31 14.90
CA LEU A 288 7.10 3.76 15.00
C LEU A 288 6.44 4.18 16.33
N ASP A 289 5.12 4.26 16.38
CA ASP A 289 4.42 4.44 17.67
C ASP A 289 4.68 3.24 18.60
N LYS A 290 4.64 2.04 18.03
CA LYS A 290 5.02 0.77 18.66
C LYS A 290 5.35 -0.27 17.58
N LYS A 291 6.01 -1.36 17.97
CA LYS A 291 6.20 -2.53 17.12
C LYS A 291 5.00 -3.47 17.28
N PHE A 292 4.50 -3.99 16.18
CA PHE A 292 3.34 -4.89 16.13
C PHE A 292 3.74 -6.33 15.87
N GLN A 293 5.01 -6.56 15.53
CA GLN A 293 5.53 -7.87 15.11
C GLN A 293 4.75 -8.40 13.89
N ASP A 294 4.27 -7.48 13.04
CA ASP A 294 3.52 -7.81 11.83
C ASP A 294 4.44 -8.04 10.62
N HIS A 295 5.67 -7.52 10.65
CA HIS A 295 6.66 -7.70 9.60
C HIS A 295 8.09 -7.59 10.18
N PRO A 296 9.06 -8.44 9.77
CA PRO A 296 10.44 -8.43 10.31
C PRO A 296 11.17 -7.09 10.19
N ILE A 297 10.82 -6.32 9.16
CA ILE A 297 11.41 -4.99 8.93
C ILE A 297 11.14 -4.01 10.09
N GLU A 298 10.12 -4.25 10.92
CA GLU A 298 9.85 -3.44 12.12
C GLU A 298 10.98 -3.51 13.13
N ASP A 299 11.78 -4.58 13.14
CA ASP A 299 12.86 -4.75 14.12
C ASP A 299 13.97 -3.73 13.92
N ILE A 300 14.20 -3.31 12.67
CA ILE A 300 15.17 -2.26 12.29
C ILE A 300 14.72 -0.89 12.82
N ALA A 301 13.41 -0.64 12.87
CA ALA A 301 12.86 0.62 13.35
C ALA A 301 13.02 0.77 14.87
N ILE A 302 12.96 2.02 15.34
CA ILE A 302 12.87 2.35 16.76
C ILE A 302 11.44 2.78 17.09
N THR A 303 11.03 2.60 18.32
CA THR A 303 9.75 3.10 18.83
C THR A 303 9.89 4.57 19.26
N LYS A 304 8.76 5.26 19.34
CA LYS A 304 8.64 6.61 19.91
C LYS A 304 9.25 6.67 21.32
N GLY A 305 9.05 5.62 22.13
CA GLY A 305 9.65 5.52 23.46
C GLY A 305 11.17 5.45 23.43
N GLU A 306 11.74 4.55 22.63
CA GLU A 306 13.21 4.42 22.46
C GLU A 306 13.83 5.72 21.94
N PHE A 307 13.17 6.37 20.97
CA PHE A 307 13.62 7.66 20.43
C PHE A 307 13.72 8.75 21.49
N PHE A 308 12.67 8.93 22.31
CA PHE A 308 12.62 10.01 23.30
C PHE A 308 13.48 9.76 24.55
N LYS A 309 13.93 8.53 24.76
CA LYS A 309 14.89 8.19 25.82
C LYS A 309 16.35 8.17 25.34
N ASP A 310 16.56 8.36 24.03
CA ASP A 310 17.86 8.18 23.36
C ASP A 310 18.48 6.78 23.63
N GLU A 311 17.63 5.77 23.77
CA GLU A 311 17.99 4.38 24.15
C GLU A 311 18.24 3.47 22.92
N TYR A 312 18.56 4.04 21.75
CA TYR A 312 18.75 3.24 20.53
C TYR A 312 20.23 3.09 20.18
N ASP A 313 20.69 1.83 20.19
CA ASP A 313 22.06 1.46 19.83
C ASP A 313 22.20 1.30 18.32
N ARG A 314 23.10 2.09 17.72
CA ARG A 314 23.42 2.05 16.30
C ARG A 314 24.05 0.72 15.87
N GLN A 315 24.85 0.10 16.75
CA GLN A 315 25.44 -1.20 16.48
C GLN A 315 24.34 -2.26 16.42
N LEU A 316 23.43 -2.27 17.40
CA LEU A 316 22.28 -3.18 17.40
C LEU A 316 21.39 -2.98 16.16
N ILE A 317 21.16 -1.74 15.71
CA ILE A 317 20.39 -1.47 14.49
C ILE A 317 21.11 -2.06 13.26
N ALA A 318 22.44 -1.91 13.17
CA ALA A 318 23.22 -2.48 12.08
C ALA A 318 23.17 -4.02 12.08
N GLU A 319 23.26 -4.65 13.25
CA GLU A 319 23.11 -6.10 13.41
C GLU A 319 21.72 -6.58 12.96
N LYS A 320 20.66 -5.87 13.37
CA LYS A 320 19.29 -6.17 12.93
C LYS A 320 19.08 -5.99 11.43
N LEU A 321 19.72 -4.98 10.84
CA LEU A 321 19.70 -4.77 9.39
C LEU A 321 20.33 -5.96 8.66
N GLN A 322 21.51 -6.42 9.11
CA GLN A 322 22.18 -7.58 8.51
C GLN A 322 21.34 -8.85 8.66
N GLY A 323 20.78 -9.09 9.85
CA GLY A 323 19.88 -10.21 10.11
C GLY A 323 18.64 -10.18 9.19
N TYR A 324 18.04 -9.00 9.03
CA TYR A 324 16.92 -8.82 8.11
C TYR A 324 17.31 -9.06 6.65
N SER A 325 18.45 -8.52 6.17
CA SER A 325 18.89 -8.71 4.78
C SER A 325 19.17 -10.19 4.47
N ALA A 326 19.73 -10.94 5.41
CA ALA A 326 19.92 -12.39 5.29
C ALA A 326 18.57 -13.13 5.24
N LEU A 327 17.61 -12.76 6.11
CA LEU A 327 16.26 -13.32 6.10
C LEU A 327 15.54 -13.03 4.76
N ALA A 328 15.60 -11.78 4.28
CA ALA A 328 15.00 -11.37 3.02
C ALA A 328 15.59 -12.16 1.85
N ALA A 329 16.92 -12.31 1.78
CA ALA A 329 17.57 -13.12 0.76
C ALA A 329 17.08 -14.57 0.75
N ALA A 330 16.99 -15.20 1.92
CA ALA A 330 16.54 -16.59 2.05
C ALA A 330 15.06 -16.76 1.64
N VAL A 331 14.17 -15.90 2.15
CA VAL A 331 12.73 -15.96 1.85
C VAL A 331 12.46 -15.65 0.38
N ASN A 332 13.06 -14.59 -0.16
CA ASN A 332 12.88 -14.21 -1.56
C ASN A 332 13.42 -15.31 -2.49
N SER A 333 14.60 -15.89 -2.20
CA SER A 333 15.15 -16.99 -3.00
C SER A 333 14.17 -18.17 -3.10
N LYS A 334 13.50 -18.53 -1.99
CA LYS A 334 12.45 -19.56 -1.99
C LYS A 334 11.27 -19.16 -2.88
N ILE A 335 10.70 -17.98 -2.68
CA ILE A 335 9.54 -17.49 -3.44
C ILE A 335 9.82 -17.43 -4.94
N PHE A 336 10.96 -16.86 -5.33
CA PHE A 336 11.31 -16.70 -6.74
C PHE A 336 11.77 -18.01 -7.39
N SER A 337 12.22 -18.99 -6.61
CA SER A 337 12.40 -20.37 -7.12
C SER A 337 11.07 -21.02 -7.50
N GLU A 338 9.99 -20.77 -6.74
CA GLU A 338 8.65 -21.27 -7.08
C GLU A 338 8.10 -20.56 -8.32
N ILE A 339 8.32 -19.24 -8.46
CA ILE A 339 7.98 -18.51 -9.69
C ILE A 339 8.74 -19.09 -10.89
N LYS A 340 10.02 -19.43 -10.73
CA LYS A 340 10.83 -20.01 -11.80
C LYS A 340 10.33 -21.40 -12.20
N LYS A 341 9.99 -22.27 -11.24
CA LYS A 341 9.35 -23.57 -11.55
C LYS A 341 8.06 -23.38 -12.33
N LEU A 342 7.25 -22.38 -11.96
CA LEU A 342 5.99 -22.08 -12.65
C LEU A 342 6.22 -21.54 -14.07
N GLU A 343 7.36 -20.91 -14.35
CA GLU A 343 7.77 -20.47 -15.69
C GLU A 343 8.19 -21.64 -16.59
N GLU A 344 8.70 -22.74 -16.02
CA GLU A 344 9.16 -23.93 -16.73
C GLU A 344 8.01 -24.91 -17.08
N LEU A 345 6.83 -24.74 -16.48
CA LEU A 345 5.60 -25.52 -16.69
C LEU A 345 4.63 -24.88 -17.71
#